data_AF-A0A1G9FEE3-F1
#
_entry.id   AF-A0A1G9FEE3-F1
#
_cell.length_a   1.000
_cell.length_b   1.000
_cell.length_c   1.000
_cell.angle_alpha   90.00
_cell.angle_beta   90.00
_cell.angle_gamma   90.00
#
_symmetry.space_group_name_H-M   'P 1'
#
loop_
_entity.id
_entity.type
_entity.pdbx_description
1 polymer ?
#
loop_
_entity_poly.entity_id
_entity_poly.type
_entity_poly.pdbx_seq_one_letter_code
_entity_poly.pdbx_strand_id
1 'polypeptide(L)'
;MARPKKDDARDIVYKVRLNEEEDRILTEASEWTEQAKSEVFRKALLDYYKAVKVSKYISDSDMEASGWAFDHISQQRIITCPYADCEDDFAVDFSDYSEEQDSEGPMGYRCEHIFDTSEIECPSCGRMIHASGVISEYPLGAYEYENIKIEMEEE
;
A
#
# COMPACT_ATOMS: atom_id res chain seq x y z
N MET A 1 -41.64 -25.56 -2.19
CA MET A 1 -41.73 -24.11 -1.87
C MET A 1 -40.44 -23.46 -2.33
N ALA A 2 -40.52 -22.38 -3.12
CA ALA A 2 -39.33 -21.67 -3.58
C ALA A 2 -38.69 -20.91 -2.41
N ARG A 3 -37.35 -20.96 -2.31
CA ARG A 3 -36.59 -20.24 -1.28
C ARG A 3 -36.86 -18.73 -1.42
N PRO A 4 -37.17 -18.00 -0.33
CA PRO A 4 -37.33 -16.56 -0.39
C PRO A 4 -36.08 -15.91 -0.97
N LYS A 5 -36.24 -14.98 -1.92
CA LYS A 5 -35.12 -14.17 -2.40
C LYS A 5 -34.70 -13.24 -1.27
N LYS A 6 -33.41 -13.26 -0.94
CA LYS A 6 -32.81 -12.33 0.03
C LYS A 6 -32.62 -11.00 -0.71
N ASP A 7 -33.04 -9.88 -0.13
CA ASP A 7 -32.92 -8.56 -0.78
C ASP A 7 -31.46 -8.14 -1.03
N ASP A 8 -30.52 -8.73 -0.29
CA ASP A 8 -29.07 -8.64 -0.53
C ASP A 8 -28.57 -9.90 -1.28
N ALA A 9 -29.14 -10.13 -2.46
CA ALA A 9 -28.69 -11.19 -3.35
C ALA A 9 -27.45 -10.69 -4.11
N ARG A 10 -26.31 -11.34 -3.87
CA ARG A 10 -25.04 -11.10 -4.59
C ARG A 10 -25.11 -11.71 -5.99
N ASP A 11 -25.97 -11.16 -6.85
CA ASP A 11 -26.31 -11.72 -8.17
C ASP A 11 -25.34 -11.29 -9.29
N ILE A 12 -24.48 -10.31 -9.02
CA ILE A 12 -23.47 -9.83 -9.97
C ILE A 12 -22.18 -10.61 -9.79
N VAL A 13 -21.72 -11.27 -10.86
CA VAL A 13 -20.45 -12.00 -10.89
C VAL A 13 -19.42 -11.18 -11.64
N TYR A 14 -18.36 -10.79 -10.94
CA TYR A 14 -17.16 -10.19 -11.52
C TYR A 14 -16.00 -11.18 -11.45
N LYS A 15 -15.28 -11.37 -12.56
CA LYS A 15 -14.14 -12.30 -12.65
C LYS A 15 -12.86 -11.52 -12.86
N VAL A 16 -11.93 -11.61 -11.92
CA VAL A 16 -10.59 -11.03 -12.00
C VAL A 16 -9.60 -12.13 -12.41
N ARG A 17 -8.67 -11.82 -13.30
CA ARG A 17 -7.51 -12.67 -13.59
C ARG A 17 -6.34 -12.13 -12.78
N LEU A 18 -5.68 -13.01 -12.05
CA LEU A 18 -4.51 -12.68 -11.25
C LEU A 18 -3.27 -13.31 -11.88
N ASN A 19 -2.14 -12.65 -11.75
CA ASN A 19 -0.84 -13.26 -11.95
C ASN A 19 -0.43 -14.10 -10.71
N GLU A 20 0.74 -14.76 -10.76
CA GLU A 20 1.19 -15.64 -9.68
C GLU A 20 1.45 -14.89 -8.36
N GLU A 21 1.99 -13.67 -8.44
CA GLU A 21 2.28 -12.82 -7.29
C GLU A 21 1.00 -12.31 -6.63
N GLU A 22 0.04 -11.83 -7.41
CA GLU A 22 -1.26 -11.37 -6.93
C GLU A 22 -2.08 -12.50 -6.27
N ASP A 23 -2.02 -13.74 -6.80
CA ASP A 23 -2.69 -14.88 -6.15
C ASP A 23 -1.99 -15.31 -4.85
N ARG A 24 -0.66 -15.22 -4.79
CA ARG A 24 0.11 -15.46 -3.56
C ARG A 24 -0.30 -14.47 -2.47
N ILE A 25 -0.27 -13.16 -2.78
CA ILE A 25 -0.67 -12.08 -1.85
C ILE A 25 -2.10 -12.30 -1.36
N LEU A 26 -3.02 -12.61 -2.26
CA LEU A 26 -4.42 -12.86 -1.90
C LEU A 26 -4.58 -14.10 -1.01
N THR A 27 -3.76 -15.14 -1.22
CA THR A 27 -3.76 -16.35 -0.40
C THR A 27 -3.27 -16.05 1.01
N GLU A 28 -2.12 -15.38 1.13
CA GLU A 28 -1.54 -14.98 2.43
C GLU A 28 -2.51 -14.08 3.21
N ALA A 29 -3.08 -13.06 2.58
CA ALA A 29 -4.06 -12.17 3.23
C ALA A 29 -5.32 -12.92 3.68
N SER A 30 -5.78 -13.91 2.89
CA SER A 30 -6.91 -14.79 3.25
C SER A 30 -6.60 -15.63 4.48
N GLU A 31 -5.38 -16.16 4.58
CA GLU A 31 -4.91 -16.97 5.71
C GLU A 31 -4.71 -16.13 6.98
N TRP A 32 -4.00 -15.01 6.89
CA TRP A 32 -3.72 -14.13 8.04
C TRP A 32 -4.98 -13.49 8.64
N THR A 33 -5.99 -13.24 7.82
CA THR A 33 -7.26 -12.63 8.27
C THR A 33 -8.35 -13.65 8.58
N GLU A 34 -8.07 -14.95 8.43
CA GLU A 34 -9.02 -16.05 8.56
C GLU A 34 -10.32 -15.84 7.76
N GLN A 35 -10.22 -15.22 6.58
CA GLN A 35 -11.35 -14.88 5.72
C GLN A 35 -11.22 -15.55 4.37
N ALA A 36 -12.34 -15.88 3.74
CA ALA A 36 -12.31 -16.33 2.35
C ALA A 36 -11.77 -15.22 1.44
N LYS A 37 -10.95 -15.58 0.43
CA LYS A 37 -10.46 -14.67 -0.64
C LYS A 37 -11.53 -13.70 -1.17
N SER A 38 -12.78 -14.16 -1.31
CA SER A 38 -13.89 -13.30 -1.77
C SER A 38 -14.25 -12.17 -0.80
N GLU A 39 -14.15 -12.38 0.52
CA GLU A 39 -14.39 -11.33 1.52
C GLU A 39 -13.22 -10.35 1.59
N VAL A 40 -11.97 -10.83 1.42
CA VAL A 40 -10.79 -9.97 1.27
C VAL A 40 -10.97 -9.01 0.09
N PHE A 41 -11.37 -9.51 -1.08
CA PHE A 41 -11.66 -8.67 -2.25
C PHE A 41 -12.75 -7.62 -1.99
N ARG A 42 -13.83 -8.00 -1.28
CA ARG A 42 -14.92 -7.05 -0.99
C ARG A 42 -14.46 -5.94 -0.06
N LYS A 43 -13.65 -6.26 0.95
CA LYS A 43 -13.08 -5.24 1.86
C LYS A 43 -12.16 -4.31 1.10
N ALA A 44 -11.19 -4.85 0.35
CA ALA A 44 -10.27 -4.07 -0.46
C ALA A 44 -11.01 -3.12 -1.43
N LEU A 45 -12.06 -3.62 -2.10
CA LEU A 45 -12.90 -2.80 -2.98
C LEU A 45 -13.59 -1.65 -2.24
N LEU A 46 -14.19 -1.93 -1.08
CA LEU A 46 -14.90 -0.92 -0.30
C LEU A 46 -13.95 0.13 0.27
N ASP A 47 -12.77 -0.27 0.71
CA ASP A 47 -11.77 0.63 1.28
C ASP A 47 -11.15 1.51 0.20
N TYR A 48 -10.81 0.94 -0.97
CA TYR A 48 -10.38 1.71 -2.13
C TYR A 48 -11.46 2.71 -2.60
N TYR A 49 -12.74 2.30 -2.64
CA TYR A 49 -13.83 3.20 -3.00
C TYR A 49 -13.97 4.38 -2.03
N LYS A 50 -13.83 4.15 -0.71
CA LYS A 50 -13.87 5.24 0.29
C LYS A 50 -12.74 6.24 0.04
N ALA A 51 -11.52 5.76 -0.18
CA ALA A 51 -10.35 6.60 -0.46
C ALA A 51 -10.56 7.46 -1.73
N VAL A 52 -10.95 6.83 -2.84
CA VAL A 52 -11.24 7.54 -4.10
C VAL A 52 -12.39 8.55 -3.95
N LYS A 53 -13.43 8.20 -3.19
CA LYS A 53 -14.56 9.10 -2.95
C LYS A 53 -14.11 10.34 -2.17
N VAL A 54 -13.32 10.18 -1.11
CA VAL A 54 -12.78 11.30 -0.33
C VAL A 54 -11.95 12.22 -1.23
N SER A 55 -11.00 11.65 -1.98
CA SER A 55 -10.17 12.40 -2.92
C SER A 55 -11.02 13.22 -3.92
N LYS A 56 -12.04 12.60 -4.53
CA LYS A 56 -12.94 13.31 -5.46
C LYS A 56 -13.66 14.49 -4.83
N TYR A 57 -14.16 14.35 -3.60
CA TYR A 57 -14.83 15.46 -2.93
C TYR A 57 -13.85 16.60 -2.62
N ILE A 58 -12.60 16.26 -2.26
CA ILE A 58 -11.56 17.26 -2.00
C ILE A 58 -11.15 17.96 -3.29
N SER A 59 -11.06 17.29 -4.44
CA SER A 59 -10.78 17.95 -5.71
C SER A 59 -11.92 18.85 -6.20
N ASP A 60 -13.17 18.47 -5.93
CA ASP A 60 -14.37 19.19 -6.39
C ASP A 60 -14.71 20.42 -5.51
N SER A 61 -14.26 20.45 -4.27
CA SER A 61 -14.38 21.60 -3.38
C SER A 61 -13.03 22.30 -3.27
N ASP A 62 -12.96 23.61 -3.49
CA ASP A 62 -11.79 24.51 -3.31
C ASP A 62 -11.26 24.54 -1.83
N MET A 63 -11.16 23.38 -1.19
CA MET A 63 -10.85 23.09 0.22
C MET A 63 -9.37 22.78 0.43
N GLU A 64 -8.51 23.02 -0.57
CA GLU A 64 -7.06 23.14 -0.38
C GLU A 64 -6.74 24.18 0.73
N ALA A 65 -7.63 25.16 0.94
CA ALA A 65 -7.55 26.18 1.99
C ALA A 65 -7.99 25.73 3.40
N SER A 66 -8.51 24.50 3.57
CA SER A 66 -9.13 24.08 4.83
C SER A 66 -8.16 23.50 5.86
N GLY A 67 -6.92 23.20 5.48
CA GLY A 67 -5.91 22.65 6.37
C GLY A 67 -6.24 21.25 6.91
N TRP A 68 -7.21 20.55 6.30
CA TRP A 68 -7.40 19.12 6.52
C TRP A 68 -6.25 18.42 5.79
N ALA A 69 -5.20 18.09 6.54
CA ALA A 69 -4.07 17.33 6.02
C ALA A 69 -4.60 16.07 5.33
N PHE A 70 -4.18 15.83 4.09
CA PHE A 70 -4.32 14.52 3.49
C PHE A 70 -3.57 13.53 4.39
N ASP A 71 -4.24 12.48 4.81
CA ASP A 71 -3.56 11.39 5.50
C ASP A 71 -2.88 10.58 4.39
N HIS A 72 -1.57 10.78 4.22
CA HIS A 72 -0.76 10.01 3.29
C HIS A 72 -0.87 8.52 3.60
N ILE A 73 -0.61 7.68 2.60
CA ILE A 73 -0.54 6.24 2.88
C ILE A 73 0.59 5.91 3.86
N SER A 74 0.42 4.84 4.62
CA SER A 74 1.50 4.34 5.49
C SER A 74 2.73 3.97 4.65
N GLN A 75 3.88 4.49 5.06
CA GLN A 75 5.19 4.17 4.48
C GLN A 75 5.88 3.00 5.20
N GLN A 76 5.18 2.30 6.09
CA GLN A 76 5.71 1.15 6.80
C GLN A 76 5.79 -0.08 5.90
N ARG A 77 6.96 -0.71 5.81
CA ARG A 77 7.18 -1.92 5.02
C ARG A 77 7.97 -2.97 5.78
N ILE A 78 7.67 -4.23 5.50
CA ILE A 78 8.53 -5.34 5.90
C ILE A 78 9.61 -5.48 4.83
N ILE A 79 10.87 -5.40 5.25
CA ILE A 79 12.03 -5.64 4.39
C ILE A 79 12.83 -6.81 4.93
N THR A 80 13.51 -7.50 4.03
CA THR A 80 14.41 -8.60 4.37
C THR A 80 15.84 -8.09 4.46
N CYS A 81 16.56 -8.46 5.51
CA CYS A 81 17.98 -8.15 5.66
C CYS A 81 18.79 -8.68 4.45
N PRO A 82 19.57 -7.84 3.74
CA PRO A 82 20.27 -8.24 2.52
C PRO A 82 21.53 -9.09 2.80
N TYR A 83 21.94 -9.20 4.06
CA TYR A 83 23.07 -10.02 4.46
C TYR A 83 22.68 -11.50 4.54
N ALA A 84 23.35 -12.33 3.72
CA ALA A 84 23.05 -13.75 3.55
C ALA A 84 23.22 -14.62 4.82
N ASP A 85 23.88 -14.10 5.86
CA ASP A 85 24.02 -14.75 7.17
C ASP A 85 22.95 -14.31 8.17
N CYS A 86 22.02 -13.43 7.77
CA CYS A 86 20.91 -12.95 8.59
C CYS A 86 19.55 -13.21 7.94
N GLU A 87 19.27 -12.62 6.76
CA GLU A 87 18.01 -12.80 6.00
C GLU A 87 16.70 -12.64 6.81
N ASP A 88 16.74 -11.96 7.95
CA ASP A 88 15.56 -11.75 8.79
C ASP A 88 14.67 -10.64 8.23
N ASP A 89 13.35 -10.84 8.34
CA ASP A 89 12.33 -9.85 7.99
C ASP A 89 12.04 -8.91 9.16
N PHE A 90 12.00 -7.60 8.90
CA PHE A 90 11.66 -6.60 9.91
C PHE A 90 10.94 -5.39 9.30
N ALA A 91 10.15 -4.71 10.14
CA ALA A 91 9.40 -3.52 9.73
C ALA A 91 10.26 -2.25 9.80
N VAL A 92 10.17 -1.42 8.77
CA VAL A 92 10.78 -0.09 8.67
C VAL A 92 9.71 0.92 8.29
N ASP A 93 9.76 2.10 8.90
CA ASP A 93 8.93 3.24 8.49
C ASP A 93 9.76 4.18 7.59
N PHE A 94 9.41 4.26 6.31
CA PHE A 94 10.16 5.11 5.38
C PHE A 94 9.81 6.59 5.48
N SER A 95 8.78 6.97 6.25
CA SER A 95 8.40 8.37 6.43
C SER A 95 9.52 9.22 7.04
N ASP A 96 10.41 8.59 7.81
CA ASP A 96 11.53 9.25 8.47
C ASP A 96 12.68 9.56 7.51
N TYR A 97 12.69 8.94 6.32
CA TYR A 97 13.77 9.01 5.34
C TYR A 97 13.34 9.55 3.97
N SER A 98 12.03 9.78 3.77
CA SER A 98 11.47 10.12 2.48
C SER A 98 11.36 11.63 2.24
N GLU A 99 11.57 12.05 1.00
CA GLU A 99 11.17 13.35 0.48
C GLU A 99 9.94 13.19 -0.42
N GLU A 100 9.03 14.16 -0.40
CA GLU A 100 7.78 14.14 -1.17
C GLU A 100 7.93 14.87 -2.51
N GLN A 101 7.40 14.26 -3.56
CA GLN A 101 7.28 14.86 -4.88
C GLN A 101 5.85 14.77 -5.41
N ASP A 102 5.22 15.93 -5.59
CA ASP A 102 3.82 16.01 -6.04
C ASP A 102 3.68 16.24 -7.55
N SER A 103 2.63 15.66 -8.14
CA SER A 103 2.22 15.92 -9.52
C SER A 103 0.69 15.83 -9.70
N GLU A 104 0.13 16.58 -10.64
CA GLU A 104 -1.33 16.55 -10.92
C GLU A 104 -1.67 15.48 -11.97
N GLY A 105 -2.76 14.76 -11.76
CA GLY A 105 -3.30 13.82 -12.75
C GLY A 105 -4.83 13.81 -12.82
N PRO A 106 -5.43 13.00 -13.71
CA PRO A 106 -6.88 12.97 -13.96
C PRO A 106 -7.78 12.68 -12.74
N MET A 107 -7.25 11.98 -11.73
CA MET A 107 -7.96 11.57 -10.51
C MET A 107 -7.57 12.42 -9.28
N GLY A 108 -6.81 13.51 -9.46
CA GLY A 108 -6.30 14.35 -8.36
C GLY A 108 -4.77 14.41 -8.36
N TYR A 109 -4.18 14.79 -7.22
CA TYR A 109 -2.74 14.78 -7.03
C TYR A 109 -2.19 13.37 -6.81
N ARG A 110 -0.98 13.14 -7.32
CA ARG A 110 -0.07 12.05 -6.97
C ARG A 110 1.01 12.62 -6.06
N CYS A 111 1.34 11.90 -5.00
CA CYS A 111 2.55 12.16 -4.20
C CYS A 111 3.45 10.93 -4.28
N GLU A 112 4.72 11.15 -4.57
CA GLU A 112 5.76 10.12 -4.56
C GLU A 112 6.67 10.36 -3.35
N HIS A 113 6.74 9.38 -2.45
CA HIS A 113 7.66 9.38 -1.32
C HIS A 113 8.96 8.69 -1.76
N ILE A 114 10.00 9.47 -2.01
CA ILE A 114 11.29 9.01 -2.54
C ILE A 114 12.30 8.99 -1.40
N PHE A 115 13.03 7.89 -1.26
CA PHE A 115 14.06 7.74 -0.23
C PHE A 115 15.31 7.09 -0.82
N ASP A 116 16.45 7.49 -0.27
CA ASP A 116 17.77 6.94 -0.54
C ASP A 116 18.59 7.09 0.75
N THR A 117 18.62 6.04 1.57
CA THR A 117 19.13 6.08 2.94
C THR A 117 19.96 4.87 3.29
N SER A 118 20.99 5.11 4.10
CA SER A 118 21.85 4.11 4.72
C SER A 118 21.67 4.07 6.24
N GLU A 119 20.65 4.75 6.77
CA GLU A 119 20.47 4.95 8.22
C GLU A 119 19.59 3.86 8.87
N ILE A 120 19.33 2.75 8.17
CA ILE A 120 18.50 1.67 8.66
C ILE A 120 19.39 0.56 9.23
N GLU A 121 19.20 0.24 10.51
CA GLU A 121 19.92 -0.84 11.19
C GLU A 121 19.03 -2.10 11.28
N CYS A 122 19.57 -3.26 10.86
CA CYS A 122 18.87 -4.53 11.02
C CYS A 122 18.78 -4.91 12.52
N PRO A 123 17.57 -5.11 13.09
CA PRO A 123 17.42 -5.42 14.51
C PRO A 123 18.07 -6.73 14.97
N SER A 124 18.26 -7.68 14.04
CA SER A 124 18.80 -9.01 14.34
C SER A 124 20.33 -9.05 14.36
N CYS A 125 20.99 -8.39 13.40
CA CYS A 125 22.44 -8.44 13.26
C CYS A 125 23.17 -7.11 13.54
N GLY A 126 22.43 -6.01 13.72
CA GLY A 126 22.97 -4.69 14.06
C GLY A 126 23.78 -4.02 12.93
N ARG A 127 23.66 -4.50 11.69
CA ARG A 127 24.35 -3.93 10.53
C ARG A 127 23.46 -2.91 9.84
N MET A 128 24.09 -1.85 9.34
CA MET A 128 23.44 -0.85 8.50
C MET A 128 23.13 -1.43 7.13
N ILE A 129 22.03 -1.01 6.54
CA ILE A 129 21.61 -1.41 5.21
C ILE A 129 21.28 -0.18 4.38
N HIS A 130 21.51 -0.31 3.07
CA HIS A 130 21.15 0.71 2.11
C HIS A 130 19.77 0.41 1.53
N ALA A 131 18.86 1.38 1.61
CA ALA A 131 17.52 1.30 1.04
C ALA A 131 17.27 2.49 0.12
N SER A 132 16.90 2.21 -1.13
CA SER A 132 16.51 3.24 -2.09
C SER A 132 15.22 2.85 -2.80
N GLY A 133 14.37 3.82 -3.08
CA GLY A 133 13.10 3.53 -3.71
C GLY A 133 12.08 4.65 -3.72
N VAL A 134 10.88 4.27 -4.13
CA VAL A 134 9.71 5.14 -4.18
C VAL A 134 8.47 4.38 -3.73
N ILE A 135 7.63 5.05 -2.94
CA ILE A 135 6.26 4.64 -2.63
C ILE A 135 5.32 5.70 -3.22
N SER A 136 4.47 5.31 -4.17
CA SER A 136 3.56 6.23 -4.88
C SER A 136 2.14 6.12 -4.33
N GLU A 137 1.53 7.27 -4.05
CA GLU A 137 0.10 7.39 -3.79
C GLU A 137 -0.63 8.11 -4.93
N TYR A 138 -1.67 7.46 -5.47
CA TYR A 138 -2.50 8.04 -6.50
C TYR A 138 -3.93 7.46 -6.55
N PRO A 139 -4.97 8.30 -6.34
CA PRO A 139 -4.86 9.67 -5.82
C PRO A 139 -4.30 9.69 -4.39
N LEU A 140 -3.93 10.87 -3.87
CA LEU A 140 -3.48 11.03 -2.47
C LEU A 140 -4.31 10.20 -1.48
N GLY A 141 -3.63 9.47 -0.59
CA GLY A 141 -4.23 8.54 0.37
C GLY A 141 -4.61 7.16 -0.20
N ALA A 142 -4.23 6.83 -1.44
CA ALA A 142 -4.41 5.51 -2.03
C ALA A 142 -3.11 4.99 -2.66
N TYR A 143 -2.73 3.76 -2.33
CA TYR A 143 -1.57 3.11 -2.91
C TYR A 143 -1.70 2.94 -4.44
N GLU A 144 -0.67 3.37 -5.18
CA GLU A 144 -0.56 3.18 -6.63
C GLU A 144 0.46 2.08 -6.97
N TYR A 145 1.71 2.27 -6.54
CA TYR A 145 2.81 1.32 -6.72
C TYR A 145 3.94 1.61 -5.74
N GLU A 146 4.90 0.70 -5.66
CA GLU A 146 6.20 0.94 -5.05
C GLU A 146 7.32 0.23 -5.80
N ASN A 147 8.54 0.74 -5.67
CA ASN A 147 9.75 0.12 -6.15
C ASN A 147 10.84 0.37 -5.12
N ILE A 148 11.16 -0.66 -4.33
CA ILE A 148 12.08 -0.58 -3.21
C ILE A 148 13.23 -1.56 -3.46
N LYS A 149 14.46 -1.09 -3.28
CA LYS A 149 15.66 -1.89 -3.35
C LYS A 149 16.37 -1.86 -2.01
N ILE A 150 16.78 -3.03 -1.55
CA ILE A 150 17.51 -3.22 -0.31
C ILE A 150 18.85 -3.86 -0.65
N GLU A 151 19.93 -3.21 -0.26
CA GLU A 151 21.30 -3.58 -0.59
C GLU A 151 22.17 -3.57 0.68
N MET A 152 23.23 -4.36 0.67
CA MET A 152 24.23 -4.29 1.73
C MET A 152 24.93 -2.95 1.68
N GLU A 153 25.18 -2.34 2.83
CA GLU A 153 26.04 -1.16 2.86
C GLU A 153 27.50 -1.57 2.58
N GLU A 154 28.09 -0.97 1.56
CA GLU A 154 29.52 -1.12 1.26
C GLU A 154 30.31 -0.22 2.22
N GLU A 155 31.26 -0.80 2.98
CA GLU A 155 32.19 -0.06 3.86
C GLU A 155 33.01 1.01 3.14
#